data_AF-A0A819XC62-F1
#
_entry.id   AF-A0A819XC62-F1
#
_cell.length_a   1.000
_cell.length_b   1.000
_cell.length_c   1.000
_cell.angle_alpha   90.00
_cell.angle_beta   90.00
_cell.angle_gamma   90.00
#
_symmetry.space_group_name_H-M   'P 1'
#
loop_
_entity.id
_entity.type
_entity.pdbx_description
1 polymer ?
#
loop_
_entity_poly.entity_id
_entity_poly.type
_entity_poly.pdbx_seq_one_letter_code
_entity_poly.pdbx_strand_id
1 'polypeptide(L)'
;MANRWKYMGQEIGGWVATNPEPAQKLVFRLDKHKWKGNGQYARLPEHYKRRAIEHLYGDKEDVHDVRDKRKFIVNHETGVWTRTKHVPVTVVPTVQADKGLWGGEGVLIGYEDGNIVDDYYRCFISVPKLMKLLFYSEILNQHYAVCVTRRTIAKIEEATTFDHYILKTPLQDLNSKFGFDLRRQMLHKLADNGENLWPNDSEKRSILYEKYKQYQVPKEEIDWIGLLPDDALEKLEKEEDEKYELSVRPWKELFRESLIAELSRRQRNNEPIDITPVATKPYA
;
A
#
# COMPACT_ATOMS: atom_id res chain seq x y z
N MET A 1 -8.99 -11.74 38.26
CA MET A 1 -9.33 -10.29 38.19
C MET A 1 -9.29 -9.90 36.73
N ALA A 2 -10.45 -9.95 36.06
CA ALA A 2 -10.57 -9.62 34.63
C ALA A 2 -11.16 -8.20 34.54
N ASN A 3 -10.37 -7.23 34.11
CA ASN A 3 -10.84 -5.87 33.90
C ASN A 3 -11.77 -5.87 32.69
N ARG A 4 -13.06 -5.79 32.99
CA ARG A 4 -14.17 -5.72 32.04
C ARG A 4 -14.28 -4.27 31.56
N TRP A 5 -13.61 -3.96 30.46
CA TRP A 5 -13.75 -2.69 29.77
C TRP A 5 -15.21 -2.54 29.31
N LYS A 6 -15.97 -1.65 29.95
CA LYS A 6 -17.28 -1.24 29.48
C LYS A 6 -17.07 -0.18 28.41
N TYR A 7 -17.25 -0.55 27.15
CA TYR A 7 -17.58 0.42 26.12
C TYR A 7 -19.00 0.91 26.39
N MET A 8 -19.12 2.09 27.02
CA MET A 8 -20.38 2.80 27.17
C MET A 8 -20.72 3.44 25.83
N GLY A 9 -21.57 2.75 25.05
CA GLY A 9 -22.36 3.41 24.03
C GLY A 9 -23.47 4.21 24.71
N GLN A 10 -23.20 5.48 25.03
CA GLN A 10 -24.23 6.46 25.37
C GLN A 10 -23.91 7.78 24.69
N GLU A 11 -24.73 8.11 23.68
CA GLU A 11 -24.82 9.46 23.13
C GLU A 11 -25.53 10.33 24.17
N ILE A 12 -24.78 11.15 24.89
CA ILE A 12 -25.30 12.31 25.60
C ILE A 12 -24.35 13.47 25.31
N GLY A 13 -24.86 14.50 24.65
CA GLY A 13 -24.33 15.86 24.72
C GLY A 13 -22.84 16.05 24.43
N GLY A 14 -22.48 16.07 23.15
CA GLY A 14 -21.63 17.14 22.64
C GLY A 14 -20.19 17.23 23.17
N TRP A 15 -19.44 16.14 23.24
CA TRP A 15 -18.01 16.14 22.88
C TRP A 15 -17.74 14.81 22.20
N VAL A 16 -17.86 14.82 20.86
CA VAL A 16 -17.24 13.80 20.02
C VAL A 16 -15.79 13.82 20.44
N ALA A 17 -15.30 12.74 21.06
CA ALA A 17 -13.88 12.45 21.11
C ALA A 17 -13.39 12.83 19.72
N THR A 18 -12.59 13.89 19.62
CA THR A 18 -11.97 14.24 18.37
C THR A 18 -11.14 13.01 18.09
N ASN A 19 -11.72 12.05 17.35
CA ASN A 19 -10.97 11.08 16.61
C ASN A 19 -10.06 12.01 15.84
N PRO A 20 -8.75 12.11 16.15
CA PRO A 20 -7.87 12.43 15.05
C PRO A 20 -8.26 11.36 14.03
N GLU A 21 -8.87 11.78 12.92
CA GLU A 21 -9.07 10.89 11.78
C GLU A 21 -7.78 10.09 11.70
N PRO A 22 -7.83 8.74 11.63
CA PRO A 22 -6.64 7.91 11.73
C PRO A 22 -5.48 8.61 11.09
N ALA A 23 -4.36 8.84 11.77
CA ALA A 23 -3.29 9.62 11.15
C ALA A 23 -2.85 8.99 9.80
N GLN A 24 -3.18 7.71 9.59
CA GLN A 24 -3.29 7.05 8.29
C GLN A 24 -4.22 7.73 7.27
N LYS A 25 -5.48 8.06 7.60
CA LYS A 25 -6.39 8.92 6.79
C LYS A 25 -5.90 10.35 6.58
N LEU A 26 -5.04 10.90 7.45
CA LEU A 26 -4.45 12.24 7.23
C LEU A 26 -3.30 12.19 6.22
N VAL A 27 -2.45 11.16 6.26
CA VAL A 27 -1.44 10.89 5.22
C VAL A 27 -2.10 10.48 3.89
N PHE A 28 -3.21 9.73 3.97
CA PHE A 28 -4.01 9.30 2.83
C PHE A 28 -5.35 10.04 2.74
N ARG A 29 -5.36 11.37 2.90
CA ARG A 29 -6.51 12.20 2.45
C ARG A 29 -6.48 12.29 0.92
N LEU A 30 -6.49 11.11 0.30
CA LEU A 30 -6.66 10.90 -1.11
C LEU A 30 -8.16 10.77 -1.32
N ASP A 31 -8.79 11.93 -1.47
CA ASP A 31 -10.15 12.03 -1.95
C ASP A 31 -10.30 11.14 -3.19
N LYS A 32 -11.35 10.32 -3.27
CA LYS A 32 -11.58 9.41 -4.42
C LYS A 32 -11.57 10.16 -5.76
N HIS A 33 -11.88 11.46 -5.69
CA HIS A 33 -11.82 12.41 -6.81
C HIS A 33 -10.39 12.65 -7.33
N LYS A 34 -9.34 12.60 -6.48
CA LYS A 34 -7.94 12.74 -6.91
C LYS A 34 -7.48 11.61 -7.84
N TRP A 35 -8.11 10.42 -7.73
CA TRP A 35 -7.77 9.25 -8.55
C TRP A 35 -8.51 9.18 -9.89
N LYS A 36 -9.59 9.97 -10.06
CA LYS A 36 -10.52 9.89 -11.20
C LYS A 36 -10.60 11.17 -12.06
N GLY A 37 -9.58 12.04 -11.99
CA GLY A 37 -9.52 13.30 -12.75
C GLY A 37 -8.25 13.44 -13.60
N ASN A 38 -7.89 14.66 -13.98
CA ASN A 38 -6.67 14.96 -14.76
C ASN A 38 -5.41 15.15 -13.88
N GLY A 39 -5.37 14.48 -12.73
CA GLY A 39 -4.27 14.60 -11.77
C GLY A 39 -3.16 13.58 -11.98
N GLN A 40 -2.00 13.80 -11.37
CA GLN A 40 -0.86 12.88 -11.45
C GLN A 40 -1.22 11.46 -11.00
N TYR A 41 -2.03 11.32 -9.93
CA TYR A 41 -2.51 10.02 -9.41
C TYR A 41 -3.47 9.29 -10.36
N ALA A 42 -4.10 9.97 -11.31
CA ALA A 42 -4.97 9.33 -12.28
C ALA A 42 -4.17 8.56 -13.35
N ARG A 43 -2.90 8.90 -13.55
CA ARG A 43 -1.98 8.22 -14.47
C ARG A 43 -1.46 6.88 -13.92
N LEU A 44 -1.60 6.64 -12.61
CA LEU A 44 -1.18 5.40 -11.97
C LEU A 44 -1.93 4.17 -12.54
N PRO A 45 -1.32 2.98 -12.55
CA PRO A 45 -1.97 1.76 -13.04
C PRO A 45 -3.23 1.38 -12.26
N GLU A 46 -4.24 0.89 -12.96
CA GLU A 46 -5.56 0.58 -12.36
C GLU A 46 -5.48 -0.51 -11.27
N HIS A 47 -4.60 -1.49 -11.43
CA HIS A 47 -4.38 -2.54 -10.42
C HIS A 47 -3.82 -1.96 -9.11
N TYR A 48 -2.97 -0.94 -9.18
CA TYR A 48 -2.46 -0.23 -8.01
C TYR A 48 -3.58 0.54 -7.31
N LYS A 49 -4.40 1.28 -8.08
CA LYS A 49 -5.54 2.03 -7.52
C LYS A 49 -6.50 1.13 -6.74
N ARG A 50 -6.82 -0.03 -7.31
CA ARG A 50 -7.70 -1.02 -6.67
C ARG A 50 -7.14 -1.49 -5.33
N ARG A 51 -5.86 -1.86 -5.29
CA ARG A 51 -5.18 -2.31 -4.07
C ARG A 51 -5.02 -1.21 -3.03
N ALA A 52 -4.77 0.03 -3.45
CA ALA A 52 -4.70 1.16 -2.54
C ALA A 52 -6.05 1.47 -1.89
N ILE A 53 -7.15 1.39 -2.66
CA ILE A 53 -8.50 1.52 -2.12
C ILE A 53 -8.80 0.39 -1.13
N GLU A 54 -8.43 -0.85 -1.47
CA GLU A 54 -8.57 -2.00 -0.57
C GLU A 54 -7.76 -1.80 0.72
N HIS A 55 -6.51 -1.36 0.63
CA HIS A 55 -5.67 -1.10 1.81
C HIS A 55 -6.26 -0.03 2.74
N LEU A 56 -6.89 1.00 2.18
CA LEU A 56 -7.44 2.13 2.94
C LEU A 56 -8.82 1.87 3.55
N TYR A 57 -9.70 1.20 2.79
CA TYR A 57 -11.11 1.02 3.14
C TYR A 57 -11.48 -0.42 3.46
N GLY A 58 -10.56 -1.38 3.31
CA GLY A 58 -10.78 -2.77 3.62
C GLY A 58 -11.01 -3.01 5.11
N ASP A 59 -11.76 -4.06 5.41
CA ASP A 59 -12.04 -4.48 6.78
C ASP A 59 -10.75 -4.98 7.44
N LYS A 60 -10.24 -4.22 8.40
CA LYS A 60 -9.10 -4.61 9.23
C LYS A 60 -9.54 -5.63 10.28
N GLU A 61 -8.62 -6.51 10.67
CA GLU A 61 -8.83 -7.39 11.80
C GLU A 61 -8.86 -6.57 13.11
N ASP A 62 -9.78 -6.90 14.01
CA ASP A 62 -9.91 -6.22 15.30
C ASP A 62 -8.72 -6.61 16.21
N VAL A 63 -7.94 -5.62 16.66
CA VAL A 63 -6.72 -5.83 17.45
C VAL A 63 -6.85 -5.25 18.85
N HIS A 64 -7.28 -4.00 18.93
CA HIS A 64 -7.39 -3.24 20.18
C HIS A 64 -8.83 -3.10 20.66
N ASP A 65 -9.75 -3.69 19.91
CA ASP A 65 -11.18 -3.62 20.06
C ASP A 65 -11.83 -5.00 19.87
N VAL A 66 -13.06 -5.11 20.35
CA VAL A 66 -13.86 -6.32 20.22
C VAL A 66 -15.10 -5.97 19.42
N ARG A 67 -15.17 -6.47 18.19
CA ARG A 67 -16.33 -6.25 17.33
C ARG A 67 -17.54 -7.02 17.83
N ASP A 68 -18.62 -6.28 18.08
CA ASP A 68 -19.90 -6.87 18.39
C ASP A 68 -20.46 -7.63 17.18
N LYS A 69 -20.71 -8.93 17.35
CA LYS A 69 -21.27 -9.79 16.30
C LYS A 69 -22.75 -9.51 16.01
N ARG A 70 -23.43 -8.79 16.91
CA ARG A 70 -24.87 -8.49 16.79
C ARG A 70 -25.08 -7.32 15.84
N LYS A 71 -26.08 -7.43 14.95
CA LYS A 71 -26.43 -6.35 14.01
C LYS A 71 -27.21 -5.21 14.65
N PHE A 72 -27.95 -5.52 15.71
CA PHE A 72 -28.76 -4.55 16.45
C PHE A 72 -28.56 -4.73 17.94
N ILE A 73 -28.51 -3.62 18.66
CA ILE A 73 -28.44 -3.54 20.11
C ILE A 73 -29.62 -2.68 20.57
N VAL A 74 -30.26 -3.08 21.66
CA VAL A 74 -31.27 -2.26 22.31
C VAL A 74 -30.54 -1.24 23.17
N ASN A 75 -30.78 0.05 22.94
CA ASN A 75 -30.25 1.07 23.84
C ASN A 75 -30.92 0.92 25.21
N HIS A 76 -30.11 0.73 26.25
CA HIS A 76 -30.60 0.50 27.61
C HIS A 76 -31.41 1.67 28.19
N GLU A 77 -31.20 2.89 27.71
CA GLU A 77 -31.91 4.08 28.20
C GLU A 77 -33.22 4.33 27.46
N THR A 78 -33.23 4.15 26.15
CA THR A 78 -34.38 4.51 25.30
C THR A 78 -35.24 3.31 24.90
N GLY A 79 -34.75 2.07 25.07
CA GLY A 79 -35.43 0.85 24.65
C GLY A 79 -35.55 0.68 23.13
N VAL A 80 -34.98 1.58 22.34
CA VAL A 80 -35.04 1.56 20.88
C VAL A 80 -33.93 0.65 20.33
N TRP A 81 -34.28 -0.14 19.32
CA TRP A 81 -33.32 -0.93 18.55
C TRP A 81 -32.47 -0.01 17.67
N THR A 82 -31.16 0.01 17.89
CA THR A 82 -30.20 0.73 17.06
C THR A 82 -29.29 -0.25 16.33
N ARG A 83 -28.91 0.09 15.10
CA ARG A 83 -27.94 -0.71 14.34
C ARG A 83 -26.57 -0.57 14.99
N THR A 84 -25.94 -1.69 15.29
CA THR A 84 -24.58 -1.73 15.82
C THR A 84 -23.62 -1.19 14.75
N LYS A 85 -22.89 -0.14 15.10
CA LYS A 85 -21.81 0.41 14.28
C LYS A 85 -20.49 -0.05 14.88
N HIS A 86 -19.66 -0.71 14.07
CA HIS A 86 -18.28 -0.97 14.44
C HIS A 86 -17.41 0.21 14.00
N VAL A 87 -16.74 0.85 14.95
CA VAL A 87 -15.76 1.91 14.66
C VAL A 87 -14.42 1.42 15.19
N PRO A 88 -13.48 1.06 14.30
CA PRO A 88 -12.24 0.46 14.74
C PRO A 88 -11.37 1.46 15.50
N VAL A 89 -10.67 0.97 16.53
CA VAL A 89 -9.70 1.78 17.26
C VAL A 89 -8.53 2.15 16.36
N THR A 90 -8.23 3.43 16.30
CA THR A 90 -7.16 3.97 15.49
C THR A 90 -5.81 3.85 16.19
N VAL A 91 -4.81 3.42 15.44
CA VAL A 91 -3.42 3.35 15.88
C VAL A 91 -2.64 4.56 15.35
N VAL A 92 -1.77 5.13 16.18
CA VAL A 92 -0.86 6.21 15.76
C VAL A 92 0.26 5.62 14.89
N PRO A 93 0.46 6.11 13.65
CA PRO A 93 1.54 5.67 12.79
C PRO A 93 2.88 6.15 13.37
N THR A 94 3.88 5.27 13.39
CA THR A 94 5.22 5.58 13.89
C THR A 94 6.27 5.02 12.94
N VAL A 95 7.40 5.74 12.81
CA VAL A 95 8.51 5.33 11.94
C VAL A 95 9.09 3.97 12.37
N GLN A 96 9.02 3.64 13.66
CA GLN A 96 9.46 2.35 14.21
C GLN A 96 8.52 1.20 13.81
N ALA A 97 7.22 1.45 13.69
CA ALA A 97 6.27 0.47 13.18
C ALA A 97 6.53 0.16 11.72
N ASP A 98 6.82 1.18 10.90
CA ASP A 98 7.13 1.02 9.48
C ASP A 98 8.42 0.23 9.22
N LYS A 99 9.39 0.30 10.14
CA LYS A 99 10.64 -0.46 10.07
C LYS A 99 10.55 -1.87 10.65
N GLY A 100 9.48 -2.20 11.37
CA GLY A 100 9.28 -3.47 12.07
C GLY A 100 8.03 -4.21 11.60
N LEU A 101 7.63 -5.26 12.31
CA LEU A 101 6.40 -6.01 12.04
C LEU A 101 5.57 -6.12 13.32
N TRP A 102 4.59 -5.24 13.49
CA TRP A 102 3.81 -5.15 14.74
C TRP A 102 2.47 -5.90 14.68
N GLY A 103 2.10 -6.47 13.53
CA GLY A 103 0.95 -7.36 13.40
C GLY A 103 -0.40 -6.68 13.63
N GLY A 104 -0.50 -5.39 13.30
CA GLY A 104 -1.67 -4.54 13.52
C GLY A 104 -1.68 -3.84 14.89
N GLU A 105 -0.76 -4.18 15.80
CA GLU A 105 -0.59 -3.41 17.03
C GLU A 105 0.08 -2.06 16.76
N GLY A 106 -0.08 -1.12 17.69
CA GLY A 106 0.73 0.08 17.74
C GLY A 106 0.34 1.01 18.87
N VAL A 107 0.82 2.24 18.80
CA VAL A 107 0.64 3.20 19.89
C VAL A 107 -0.80 3.71 19.89
N LEU A 108 -1.44 3.61 21.05
CA LEU A 108 -2.77 4.14 21.29
C LEU A 108 -2.66 5.37 22.16
N ILE A 109 -3.41 6.41 21.79
CA ILE A 109 -3.57 7.61 22.60
C ILE A 109 -5.08 7.75 22.83
N GLY A 110 -5.46 7.87 24.10
CA GLY A 110 -6.86 8.04 24.48
C GLY A 110 -6.98 8.82 25.77
N TYR A 111 -8.22 8.96 26.23
CA TYR A 111 -8.55 9.64 27.46
C TYR A 111 -9.22 8.66 28.41
N GLU A 112 -8.80 8.68 29.68
CA GLU A 112 -9.50 7.96 30.73
C GLU A 112 -10.53 8.89 31.36
N ASP A 113 -11.74 8.38 31.54
CA ASP A 113 -12.76 9.04 32.36
C ASP A 113 -12.26 9.05 33.81
N GLY A 114 -11.67 10.16 34.22
CA GLY A 114 -11.45 10.45 35.64
C GLY A 114 -12.78 10.78 36.32
N ASN A 115 -12.83 10.67 37.65
CA ASN A 115 -13.88 11.37 38.38
C ASN A 115 -13.79 12.84 37.98
N ILE A 116 -14.89 13.39 37.45
CA ILE A 116 -15.05 14.78 37.00
C ILE A 116 -15.01 15.70 38.22
N VAL A 117 -13.85 15.78 38.86
CA VAL A 117 -13.61 16.66 40.01
C VAL A 117 -12.75 17.84 39.56
N ASP A 118 -11.90 17.63 38.55
CA ASP A 118 -11.12 18.67 37.90
C ASP A 118 -11.38 18.57 36.38
N ASP A 119 -11.59 19.71 35.71
CA ASP A 119 -11.94 19.89 34.28
C ASP A 119 -10.89 19.35 33.26
N TYR A 120 -10.04 18.40 33.65
CA TYR A 120 -8.96 17.85 32.84
C TYR A 120 -9.12 16.34 32.63
N TYR A 121 -9.36 15.95 31.38
CA TYR A 121 -9.27 14.54 30.97
C TYR A 121 -7.83 14.05 31.11
N ARG A 122 -7.64 12.89 31.76
CA ARG A 122 -6.31 12.27 31.84
C ARG A 122 -6.02 11.55 30.53
N CYS A 123 -5.01 12.02 29.79
CA CYS A 123 -4.53 11.33 28.60
C CYS A 123 -3.73 10.08 29.01
N PHE A 124 -4.00 8.95 28.36
CA PHE A 124 -3.21 7.73 28.46
C PHE A 124 -2.54 7.40 27.13
N ILE A 125 -1.32 6.88 27.21
CA ILE A 125 -0.54 6.42 26.06
C ILE A 125 -0.21 4.95 26.30
N SER A 126 -0.73 4.06 25.44
CA SER A 126 -0.42 2.64 25.47
C SER A 126 0.54 2.30 24.35
N VAL A 127 1.68 1.68 24.71
CA VAL A 127 2.73 1.28 23.77
C VAL A 127 2.83 -0.25 23.78
N PRO A 128 2.87 -0.91 22.61
CA PRO A 128 2.98 -2.37 22.56
C PRO A 128 4.35 -2.84 23.05
N LYS A 129 4.40 -4.09 23.53
CA LYS A 129 5.65 -4.71 23.97
C LYS A 129 6.44 -5.21 22.76
N LEU A 130 7.53 -4.51 22.46
CA LEU A 130 8.40 -4.81 21.34
C LEU A 130 9.56 -5.74 21.74
N MET A 131 9.92 -6.64 20.84
CA MET A 131 11.10 -7.52 20.98
C MET A 131 11.83 -7.61 19.64
N LYS A 132 13.15 -7.82 19.67
CA LYS A 132 13.96 -8.03 18.47
C LYS A 132 14.22 -9.51 18.30
N LEU A 133 13.79 -10.08 17.19
CA LEU A 133 13.98 -11.49 16.87
C LEU A 133 14.61 -11.66 15.49
N LEU A 134 15.28 -12.80 15.30
CA LEU A 134 15.88 -13.19 14.04
C LEU A 134 14.95 -14.16 13.32
N PHE A 135 14.48 -13.79 12.13
CA PHE A 135 13.66 -14.64 11.26
C PHE A 135 14.48 -15.08 10.05
N TYR A 136 14.16 -16.25 9.51
CA TYR A 136 14.75 -16.75 8.27
C TYR A 136 13.67 -16.78 7.18
N SER A 137 13.99 -16.26 6.00
CA SER A 137 13.16 -16.37 4.81
C SER A 137 13.71 -17.46 3.89
N GLU A 138 12.87 -18.43 3.55
CA GLU A 138 13.22 -19.51 2.62
C GLU A 138 13.25 -18.99 1.17
N ILE A 139 12.34 -18.09 0.81
CA ILE A 139 12.26 -17.50 -0.54
C ILE A 139 13.48 -16.63 -0.84
N LEU A 140 13.86 -15.78 0.11
CA LEU A 140 14.96 -14.84 -0.04
C LEU A 140 16.31 -15.45 0.37
N ASN A 141 16.32 -16.59 1.06
CA ASN A 141 17.51 -17.25 1.62
C ASN A 141 18.35 -16.30 2.49
N GLN A 142 17.69 -15.56 3.38
CA GLN A 142 18.31 -14.52 4.21
C GLN A 142 17.70 -14.49 5.61
N HIS A 143 18.53 -14.11 6.58
CA HIS A 143 18.09 -13.84 7.95
C HIS A 143 17.79 -12.35 8.14
N TYR A 144 16.66 -12.04 8.79
CA TYR A 144 16.23 -10.68 9.11
C TYR A 144 16.11 -10.50 10.61
N ALA A 145 16.80 -9.48 11.14
CA ALA A 145 16.62 -9.04 12.51
C ALA A 145 15.51 -7.98 12.56
N VAL A 146 14.33 -8.35 13.07
CA VAL A 146 13.12 -7.51 12.99
C VAL A 146 12.57 -7.21 14.39
N CYS A 147 12.11 -5.98 14.60
CA CYS A 147 11.33 -5.60 15.77
C CYS A 147 9.90 -6.09 15.61
N VAL A 148 9.46 -6.98 16.49
CA VAL A 148 8.15 -7.63 16.45
C VAL A 148 7.40 -7.52 17.77
N THR A 149 6.09 -7.76 17.73
CA THR A 149 5.24 -7.92 18.91
C THR A 149 4.95 -9.39 19.15
N ARG A 150 4.43 -9.73 20.34
CA ARG A 150 4.05 -11.10 20.67
C ARG A 150 2.91 -11.62 19.76
N ARG A 151 2.00 -10.73 19.34
CA ARG A 151 0.95 -11.05 18.37
C ARG A 151 1.52 -11.42 17.00
N THR A 152 2.52 -10.69 16.51
CA THR A 152 3.18 -11.04 15.24
C THR A 152 3.75 -12.46 15.28
N ILE A 153 4.38 -12.86 16.38
CA ILE A 153 4.90 -14.22 16.55
C ILE A 153 3.77 -15.25 16.47
N ALA A 154 2.66 -15.02 17.18
CA ALA A 154 1.50 -15.91 17.11
C ALA A 154 0.93 -16.02 15.69
N LYS A 155 0.87 -14.92 14.93
CA LYS A 155 0.45 -14.93 13.52
C LYS A 155 1.42 -15.67 12.60
N ILE A 156 2.73 -15.58 12.88
CA ILE A 156 3.75 -16.34 12.14
C ILE A 156 3.60 -17.84 12.42
N GLU A 157 3.37 -18.22 13.68
CA GLU A 157 3.11 -19.61 14.07
C GLU A 157 1.82 -20.14 13.40
N GLU A 158 0.75 -19.35 13.38
CA GLU A 158 -0.51 -19.69 12.69
C GLU A 158 -0.31 -19.85 11.17
N ALA A 159 0.52 -19.00 10.57
CA ALA A 159 0.88 -19.08 9.16
C ALA A 159 1.93 -20.17 8.86
N THR A 160 2.40 -20.90 9.88
CA THR A 160 3.46 -21.93 9.85
C THR A 160 4.87 -21.44 9.50
N THR A 161 5.03 -20.52 8.56
CA THR A 161 6.34 -19.94 8.20
C THR A 161 6.28 -18.41 8.12
N PHE A 162 7.45 -17.79 8.29
CA PHE A 162 7.61 -16.34 8.16
C PHE A 162 7.18 -15.84 6.77
N ASP A 163 7.59 -16.54 5.71
CA ASP A 163 7.24 -16.18 4.33
C ASP A 163 5.73 -16.29 4.08
N HIS A 164 5.07 -17.35 4.59
CA HIS A 164 3.62 -17.47 4.52
C HIS A 164 2.92 -16.34 5.25
N TYR A 165 3.41 -15.92 6.42
CA TYR A 165 2.83 -14.79 7.14
C TYR A 165 2.84 -13.51 6.28
N ILE A 166 3.97 -13.18 5.66
CA ILE A 166 4.09 -11.98 4.81
C ILE A 166 3.21 -12.08 3.55
N LEU A 167 3.19 -13.24 2.90
CA LEU A 167 2.44 -13.45 1.65
C LEU A 167 0.92 -13.64 1.86
N LYS A 168 0.49 -14.20 2.99
CA LYS A 168 -0.92 -14.46 3.32
C LYS A 168 -1.62 -13.25 3.93
N THR A 169 -0.94 -12.49 4.78
CA THR A 169 -1.56 -11.38 5.55
C THR A 169 -1.94 -10.23 4.61
N PRO A 170 -3.18 -9.71 4.60
CA PRO A 170 -3.54 -8.60 3.73
C PRO A 170 -2.77 -7.31 4.10
N LEU A 171 -2.59 -6.39 3.15
CA LEU A 171 -1.77 -5.19 3.34
C LEU A 171 -2.27 -4.31 4.50
N GLN A 172 -3.60 -4.26 4.70
CA GLN A 172 -4.26 -3.50 5.76
C GLN A 172 -3.89 -3.96 7.18
N ASP A 173 -3.62 -5.26 7.37
CA ASP A 173 -3.28 -5.86 8.67
C ASP A 173 -1.77 -5.95 8.88
N LEU A 174 -0.99 -6.03 7.79
CA LEU A 174 0.47 -6.01 7.85
C LEU A 174 0.97 -4.61 8.23
N ASN A 175 0.39 -3.56 7.63
CA ASN A 175 0.52 -2.14 8.00
C ASN A 175 1.96 -1.72 8.37
N SER A 176 2.93 -2.10 7.54
CA SER A 176 4.35 -1.82 7.72
C SER A 176 5.05 -1.71 6.37
N LYS A 177 5.77 -0.60 6.15
CA LYS A 177 6.56 -0.38 4.93
C LYS A 177 7.58 -1.50 4.70
N PHE A 178 8.30 -1.90 5.75
CA PHE A 178 9.24 -3.03 5.69
C PHE A 178 8.56 -4.33 5.26
N GLY A 179 7.38 -4.63 5.80
CA GLY A 179 6.60 -5.80 5.40
C GLY A 179 6.16 -5.77 3.94
N PHE A 180 5.76 -4.59 3.44
CA PHE A 180 5.39 -4.38 2.05
C PHE A 180 6.58 -4.61 1.10
N ASP A 181 7.74 -4.06 1.45
CA ASP A 181 8.96 -4.21 0.65
C ASP A 181 9.44 -5.66 0.60
N LEU A 182 9.41 -6.36 1.75
CA LEU A 182 9.70 -7.80 1.80
C LEU A 182 8.75 -8.60 0.91
N ARG A 183 7.45 -8.32 0.99
CA ARG A 183 6.44 -8.99 0.17
C ARG A 183 6.74 -8.82 -1.31
N ARG A 184 7.04 -7.59 -1.73
CA ARG A 184 7.39 -7.29 -3.13
C ARG A 184 8.63 -8.06 -3.57
N GLN A 185 9.69 -8.08 -2.77
CA GLN A 185 10.91 -8.84 -3.05
C GLN A 185 10.65 -10.35 -3.17
N MET A 186 9.85 -10.92 -2.27
CA MET A 186 9.47 -12.33 -2.32
C MET A 186 8.68 -12.65 -3.60
N LEU A 187 7.72 -11.81 -3.95
CA LEU A 187 6.93 -11.99 -5.17
C LEU A 187 7.77 -11.87 -6.44
N HIS A 188 8.75 -10.97 -6.49
CA HIS A 188 9.68 -10.90 -7.62
C HIS A 188 10.52 -12.17 -7.77
N LYS A 189 10.89 -12.82 -6.65
CA LYS A 189 11.60 -14.12 -6.69
C LYS A 189 10.70 -15.27 -7.13
N LEU A 190 9.42 -15.21 -6.78
CA LEU A 190 8.41 -16.19 -7.20
C LEU A 190 7.92 -15.99 -8.65
N ALA A 191 8.13 -14.81 -9.23
CA ALA A 191 7.83 -14.52 -10.62
C ALA A 191 8.62 -15.42 -11.58
N ASP A 192 8.22 -15.45 -12.86
CA ASP A 192 8.91 -16.20 -13.92
C ASP A 192 9.11 -17.69 -13.54
N ASN A 193 8.06 -18.30 -12.96
CA ASN A 193 8.03 -19.69 -12.45
C ASN A 193 9.13 -20.01 -11.42
N GLY A 194 9.61 -19.01 -10.70
CA GLY A 194 10.64 -19.21 -9.68
C GLY A 194 12.02 -19.45 -10.27
N GLU A 195 12.31 -18.98 -11.48
CA GLU A 195 13.64 -19.12 -12.11
C GLU A 195 14.74 -18.57 -11.18
N ASN A 196 14.44 -17.49 -10.46
CA ASN A 196 15.35 -16.81 -9.54
C ASN A 196 15.36 -17.37 -8.09
N LEU A 197 14.56 -18.39 -7.78
CA LEU A 197 14.58 -19.11 -6.50
C LEU A 197 15.77 -20.07 -6.49
N TRP A 198 16.66 -19.94 -5.51
CA TRP A 198 17.74 -20.90 -5.27
C TRP A 198 18.50 -21.34 -6.55
N PRO A 199 19.25 -20.44 -7.21
CA PRO A 199 19.87 -20.71 -8.50
C PRO A 199 20.86 -21.90 -8.49
N ASN A 200 21.41 -22.24 -7.32
CA ASN A 200 22.38 -23.31 -7.16
C ASN A 200 21.76 -24.70 -6.89
N ASP A 201 20.47 -24.77 -6.53
CA ASP A 201 19.82 -26.01 -6.09
C ASP A 201 18.44 -26.17 -6.73
N SER A 202 18.38 -26.96 -7.81
CA SER A 202 17.15 -27.14 -8.58
C SER A 202 16.10 -28.00 -7.87
N GLU A 203 16.48 -28.89 -6.95
CA GLU A 203 15.54 -29.74 -6.22
C GLU A 203 14.81 -28.93 -5.15
N LYS A 204 15.56 -28.13 -4.38
CA LYS A 204 14.93 -27.21 -3.41
C LYS A 204 14.06 -26.18 -4.10
N ARG A 205 14.46 -25.71 -5.28
CA ARG A 205 13.69 -24.77 -6.08
C ARG A 205 12.30 -25.31 -6.43
N SER A 206 12.17 -26.55 -6.92
CA SER A 206 10.86 -27.11 -7.28
C SER A 206 9.97 -27.29 -6.05
N ILE A 207 10.52 -27.81 -4.94
CA ILE A 207 9.79 -27.99 -3.68
C ILE A 207 9.26 -26.65 -3.14
N LEU A 208 10.12 -25.63 -3.11
CA LEU A 208 9.73 -24.29 -2.63
C LEU A 208 8.72 -23.63 -3.58
N TYR A 209 8.91 -23.79 -4.89
CA TYR A 209 7.96 -23.25 -5.86
C TYR A 209 6.58 -23.88 -5.68
N GLU A 210 6.49 -25.20 -5.52
CA GLU A 210 5.22 -25.89 -5.23
C GLU A 210 4.59 -25.40 -3.92
N LYS A 211 5.38 -25.17 -2.88
CA LYS A 211 4.93 -24.66 -1.58
C LYS A 211 4.30 -23.26 -1.69
N TYR A 212 4.88 -22.36 -2.48
CA TYR A 212 4.45 -20.95 -2.56
C TYR A 212 3.66 -20.58 -3.83
N LYS A 213 3.36 -21.55 -4.70
CA LYS A 213 2.69 -21.35 -6.00
C LYS A 213 1.36 -20.58 -5.90
N GLN A 214 0.64 -20.71 -4.79
CA GLN A 214 -0.65 -20.03 -4.56
C GLN A 214 -0.57 -18.49 -4.56
N TYR A 215 0.63 -17.92 -4.37
CA TYR A 215 0.84 -16.46 -4.30
C TYR A 215 1.35 -15.85 -5.60
N GLN A 216 1.23 -16.56 -6.73
CA GLN A 216 1.72 -16.06 -8.02
C GLN A 216 0.94 -14.81 -8.47
N VAL A 217 1.68 -13.76 -8.82
CA VAL A 217 1.17 -12.49 -9.35
C VAL A 217 1.97 -12.13 -10.61
N PRO A 218 1.38 -11.53 -11.64
CA PRO A 218 2.13 -11.08 -12.82
C PRO A 218 3.18 -10.02 -12.46
N LYS A 219 4.34 -10.08 -13.12
CA LYS A 219 5.52 -9.22 -12.86
C LYS A 219 5.20 -7.73 -12.87
N GLU A 220 4.41 -7.30 -13.86
CA GLU A 220 3.96 -5.91 -13.99
C GLU A 220 3.20 -5.43 -12.76
N GLU A 221 2.41 -6.28 -12.11
CA GLU A 221 1.65 -5.90 -10.92
C GLU A 221 2.47 -5.96 -9.64
N ILE A 222 3.47 -6.86 -9.56
CA ILE A 222 4.31 -7.04 -8.38
C ILE A 222 5.04 -5.74 -8.04
N ASP A 223 5.52 -5.10 -9.09
CA ASP A 223 6.25 -3.84 -9.07
C ASP A 223 5.53 -2.70 -8.34
N TRP A 224 4.19 -2.75 -8.30
CA TRP A 224 3.35 -1.74 -7.65
C TRP A 224 2.80 -2.19 -6.29
N ILE A 225 3.06 -3.43 -5.85
CA ILE A 225 2.56 -3.93 -4.57
C ILE A 225 3.24 -3.20 -3.42
N GLY A 226 2.40 -2.65 -2.53
CA GLY A 226 2.83 -2.13 -1.25
C GLY A 226 3.63 -0.82 -1.33
N LEU A 227 3.69 -0.19 -2.51
CA LEU A 227 4.17 1.18 -2.64
C LEU A 227 3.20 2.13 -1.94
N LEU A 228 3.74 3.13 -1.28
CA LEU A 228 2.97 4.27 -0.79
C LEU A 228 2.59 5.16 -1.99
N PRO A 229 1.53 5.98 -1.90
CA PRO A 229 1.09 6.86 -2.99
C PRO A 229 2.20 7.77 -3.52
N ASP A 230 3.01 8.33 -2.62
CA ASP A 230 4.13 9.20 -2.98
C ASP A 230 5.24 8.40 -3.67
N ASP A 231 5.63 7.24 -3.11
CA ASP A 231 6.63 6.33 -3.71
C ASP A 231 6.18 5.83 -5.10
N ALA A 232 4.88 5.56 -5.27
CA ALA A 232 4.30 5.12 -6.53
C ALA A 232 4.29 6.23 -7.58
N LEU A 233 4.08 7.48 -7.15
CA LEU A 233 4.17 8.64 -8.04
C LEU A 233 5.61 8.87 -8.49
N GLU A 234 6.57 8.81 -7.56
CA GLU A 234 8.00 8.92 -7.89
C GLU A 234 8.44 7.83 -8.88
N LYS A 235 7.95 6.60 -8.70
CA LYS A 235 8.19 5.52 -9.66
C LYS A 235 7.61 5.84 -11.04
N LEU A 236 6.36 6.31 -11.08
CA LEU A 236 5.69 6.65 -12.34
C LEU A 236 6.44 7.76 -13.08
N GLU A 237 6.86 8.81 -12.36
CA GLU A 237 7.60 9.93 -12.93
C GLU A 237 8.93 9.46 -13.54
N LYS A 238 9.67 8.57 -12.85
CA LYS A 238 10.89 7.97 -13.41
C LYS A 238 10.62 7.17 -14.69
N GLU A 239 9.57 6.36 -14.72
CA GLU A 239 9.20 5.60 -15.92
C GLU A 239 8.76 6.52 -17.09
N GLU A 240 8.11 7.65 -16.78
CA GLU A 240 7.74 8.66 -17.78
C GLU A 240 8.96 9.42 -18.30
N ASP A 241 9.88 9.80 -17.42
CA ASP A 241 11.13 10.48 -17.75
C ASP A 241 12.03 9.58 -18.62
N GLU A 242 12.20 8.31 -18.26
CA GLU A 242 12.95 7.34 -19.08
C GLU A 242 12.34 7.16 -20.47
N LYS A 243 11.00 7.08 -20.55
CA LYS A 243 10.30 7.02 -21.85
C LYS A 243 10.45 8.32 -22.63
N TYR A 244 10.43 9.46 -21.94
CA TYR A 244 10.62 10.76 -22.56
C TYR A 244 12.04 10.86 -23.14
N GLU A 245 13.07 10.57 -22.37
CA GLU A 245 14.48 10.56 -22.80
C GLU A 245 14.69 9.67 -24.03
N LEU A 246 14.10 8.47 -24.05
CA LEU A 246 14.15 7.57 -25.20
C LEU A 246 13.39 8.12 -26.42
N SER A 247 12.34 8.91 -26.21
CA SER A 247 11.51 9.49 -27.28
C SER A 247 12.09 10.79 -27.86
N VAL A 248 12.94 11.49 -27.11
CA VAL A 248 13.57 12.73 -27.53
C VAL A 248 14.57 12.41 -28.64
N ARG A 249 14.13 12.62 -29.87
CA ARG A 249 14.97 12.60 -31.06
C ARG A 249 15.10 14.01 -31.66
N PRO A 250 16.28 14.41 -32.15
CA PRO A 250 16.47 15.72 -32.77
C PRO A 250 15.45 15.95 -33.89
N TRP A 251 14.86 17.16 -33.95
CA TRP A 251 13.87 17.49 -34.98
C TRP A 251 14.40 17.34 -36.41
N LYS A 252 15.71 17.48 -36.60
CA LYS A 252 16.38 17.22 -37.88
C LYS A 252 16.14 15.80 -38.39
N GLU A 253 16.08 14.81 -37.52
CA GLU A 253 15.81 13.42 -37.88
C GLU A 253 14.35 13.25 -38.28
N LEU A 254 13.43 13.84 -37.53
CA LEU A 254 12.00 13.89 -37.86
C LEU A 254 11.75 14.52 -39.24
N PHE A 255 12.34 15.69 -39.51
CA PHE A 255 12.19 16.37 -40.79
C PHE A 255 12.87 15.62 -41.94
N ARG A 256 13.97 14.92 -41.67
CA ARG A 256 14.62 14.05 -42.66
C ARG A 256 13.71 12.88 -43.02
N GLU A 257 13.14 12.20 -42.03
CA GLU A 257 12.19 11.10 -42.24
C GLU A 257 10.97 11.56 -43.03
N SER A 258 10.38 12.71 -42.67
CA SER A 258 9.23 13.27 -43.39
C SER A 258 9.59 13.63 -44.84
N LEU A 259 10.77 14.23 -45.07
CA LEU A 259 11.25 14.58 -46.41
C LEU A 259 11.48 13.32 -47.27
N ILE A 260 12.12 12.28 -46.72
CA ILE A 260 12.33 11.01 -47.42
C ILE A 260 10.98 10.37 -47.78
N ALA A 261 10.01 10.38 -46.86
CA ALA A 261 8.67 9.85 -47.10
C ALA A 261 7.94 10.63 -48.21
N GLU A 262 8.06 11.97 -48.20
CA GLU A 262 7.50 12.84 -49.24
C GLU A 262 8.13 12.58 -50.61
N LEU A 263 9.47 12.53 -50.69
CA LEU A 263 10.19 12.22 -51.93
C LEU A 263 9.81 10.83 -52.48
N SER A 264 9.70 9.83 -51.60
CA SER A 264 9.29 8.47 -51.97
C SER A 264 7.84 8.41 -52.47
N ARG A 265 6.97 9.32 -52.01
CA ARG A 265 5.59 9.47 -52.51
C ARG A 265 5.58 10.14 -53.88
N ARG A 266 6.32 11.24 -54.04
CA ARG A 266 6.43 11.97 -55.33
C ARG A 266 7.03 11.10 -56.43
N GLN A 267 8.04 10.30 -56.13
CA GLN A 267 8.62 9.33 -57.07
C GLN A 267 7.58 8.31 -57.56
N ARG A 268 6.71 7.79 -56.66
CA ARG A 268 5.62 6.88 -57.06
C ARG A 268 4.57 7.56 -57.94
N ASN A 269 4.35 8.85 -57.74
CA ASN A 269 3.35 9.63 -58.48
C ASN A 269 3.92 10.27 -59.77
N ASN A 270 5.21 10.11 -60.09
CA ASN A 270 5.92 10.81 -61.17
C ASN A 270 5.77 12.35 -61.11
N GLU A 271 5.69 12.92 -59.91
CA GLU A 271 5.65 14.37 -59.73
C GLU A 271 7.07 14.97 -59.85
N PRO A 272 7.27 16.06 -60.60
CA PRO A 272 8.59 16.68 -60.74
C PRO A 272 9.09 17.24 -59.40
N ILE A 273 10.40 17.10 -59.18
CA ILE A 273 11.06 17.64 -57.98
C ILE A 273 11.24 19.15 -58.19
N ASP A 274 10.43 19.94 -57.50
CA ASP A 274 10.57 21.40 -57.50
C ASP A 274 11.78 21.80 -56.65
N ILE A 275 12.86 22.25 -57.30
CA ILE A 275 14.13 22.64 -56.69
C ILE A 275 14.19 24.15 -56.41
N THR A 276 13.08 24.86 -56.57
CA THR A 276 13.05 26.31 -56.34
C THR A 276 13.29 26.62 -54.85
N PRO A 277 14.28 27.47 -54.52
CA PRO A 277 14.55 27.83 -53.14
C PRO A 277 13.33 28.57 -52.58
N VAL A 278 12.72 28.01 -51.54
CA VAL A 278 11.61 28.66 -50.82
C VAL A 278 12.15 29.95 -50.21
N ALA A 279 11.70 31.09 -50.72
CA ALA A 279 12.04 32.40 -50.17
C ALA A 279 11.52 32.49 -48.74
N THR A 280 12.37 32.24 -47.75
CA THR A 280 12.03 32.41 -46.34
C THR A 280 11.85 33.91 -46.07
N LYS A 281 10.65 34.32 -45.65
CA LYS A 281 10.42 35.69 -45.18
C LYS A 281 11.35 35.96 -43.98
N PRO A 282 11.99 37.14 -43.91
CA PRO A 282 12.83 37.48 -42.77
C PRO A 282 11.98 37.47 -41.49
N TYR A 283 12.51 36.87 -40.42
CA TYR A 283 11.92 36.95 -39.09
C TYR A 283 11.92 38.43 -38.66
N ALA A 284 10.71 38.98 -38.47
CA ALA A 284 10.48 40.34 -37.97
C ALA A 284 10.40 40.35 -36.44
#